data_AF-A0A519TT45-F1
#
_entry.id   AF-A0A519TT45-F1
#
_cell.length_a   1.000
_cell.length_b   1.000
_cell.length_c   1.000
_cell.angle_alpha   90.00
_cell.angle_beta   90.00
_cell.angle_gamma   90.00
#
_symmetry.space_group_name_H-M   'P 1'
#
loop_
_entity.id
_entity.type
_entity.pdbx_description
1 polymer ?
#
loop_
_entity_poly.entity_id
_entity_poly.type
_entity_poly.pdbx_seq_one_letter_code
_entity_poly.pdbx_strand_id
1 'polypeptide(L)'
;MSYREYSPHPALSNYIDAYWTINTEKIDQPKLHRILPDGCTDIIFNRGNTIYRPDQRIALLSEESYLIGTMTTFSETMRSSGNSVLGIRFKPGAITAFYHLDASEFTDLGVPYKDKFLRDLIYSSTNLRNDLNFYFLKKLPSQPTTVAAVLVDEVRSLNLLKNML
;
A
#
# COMPACT_ATOMS: atom_id res chain seq x y z
N MET A 1 11.10 1.49 -16.72
CA MET A 1 10.37 1.27 -15.45
C MET A 1 9.06 0.59 -15.80
N SER A 2 8.77 -0.53 -15.13
CA SER A 2 7.49 -1.23 -15.26
C SER A 2 6.71 -1.00 -13.97
N TYR A 3 5.59 -0.29 -14.08
CA TYR A 3 4.60 -0.14 -13.00
C TYR A 3 3.40 -1.03 -13.34
N ARG A 4 2.95 -1.82 -12.38
CA ARG A 4 1.75 -2.68 -12.54
C ARG A 4 0.92 -2.65 -11.28
N GLU A 5 -0.39 -2.54 -11.45
CA GLU A 5 -1.38 -2.67 -10.38
C GLU A 5 -2.22 -3.92 -10.59
N TYR A 6 -2.64 -4.51 -9.48
CA TYR A 6 -3.48 -5.69 -9.43
C TYR A 6 -4.63 -5.42 -8.47
N SER A 7 -5.86 -5.45 -8.98
CA SER A 7 -7.05 -5.30 -8.14
C SER A 7 -7.16 -6.48 -7.17
N PRO A 8 -7.49 -6.23 -5.89
CA PRO A 8 -7.63 -7.29 -4.91
C PRO A 8 -8.89 -8.13 -5.16
N HIS A 9 -9.12 -9.14 -4.34
CA HIS A 9 -10.40 -9.87 -4.30
C HIS A 9 -11.57 -8.90 -4.02
N PRO A 10 -12.76 -9.06 -4.61
CA PRO A 10 -13.88 -8.14 -4.41
C PRO A 10 -14.24 -7.85 -2.94
N ALA A 11 -14.16 -8.86 -2.06
CA ALA A 11 -14.40 -8.67 -0.63
C ALA A 11 -13.38 -7.76 0.09
N LEU A 12 -12.22 -7.51 -0.53
CA LEU A 12 -11.19 -6.59 -0.04
C LEU A 12 -11.27 -5.20 -0.69
N SER A 13 -12.10 -5.00 -1.70
CA SER A 13 -12.13 -3.77 -2.52
C SER A 13 -12.54 -2.49 -1.77
N ASN A 14 -13.17 -2.63 -0.60
CA ASN A 14 -13.47 -1.51 0.29
C ASN A 14 -12.28 -1.12 1.19
N TYR A 15 -11.26 -1.97 1.27
CA TYR A 15 -10.14 -1.77 2.18
C TYR A 15 -8.79 -1.61 1.48
N ILE A 16 -8.58 -2.37 0.41
CA ILE A 16 -7.34 -2.37 -0.37
C ILE A 16 -7.69 -1.80 -1.75
N ASP A 17 -6.93 -0.81 -2.17
CA ASP A 17 -7.06 -0.18 -3.47
C ASP A 17 -6.39 -1.04 -4.56
N ALA A 18 -5.11 -1.35 -4.34
CA ALA A 18 -4.32 -2.17 -5.25
C ALA A 18 -3.16 -2.86 -4.54
N TYR A 19 -2.76 -4.02 -5.07
CA TYR A 19 -1.38 -4.47 -4.95
C TYR A 19 -0.61 -3.91 -6.14
N TRP A 20 0.56 -3.33 -5.93
CA TRP A 20 1.30 -2.69 -7.00
C TRP A 20 2.77 -3.10 -7.00
N THR A 21 3.40 -3.09 -8.16
CA THR A 21 4.83 -3.39 -8.30
C THR A 21 5.53 -2.35 -9.14
N ILE A 22 6.76 -2.03 -8.76
CA ILE A 22 7.70 -1.25 -9.56
C ILE A 22 8.93 -2.11 -9.81
N ASN A 23 9.31 -2.26 -11.07
CA ASN A 23 10.60 -2.82 -11.45
C ASN A 23 11.34 -1.83 -12.34
N THR A 24 12.58 -1.52 -11.96
CA THR A 24 13.48 -0.67 -12.73
C THR A 24 14.70 -1.49 -13.11
N GLU A 25 14.85 -1.75 -14.40
CA GLU A 25 15.99 -2.50 -14.95
C GLU A 25 17.25 -1.63 -14.89
N LYS A 26 17.56 -0.94 -15.99
CA LYS A 26 18.71 -0.05 -16.11
C LYS A 26 18.25 1.37 -16.41
N ILE A 27 18.79 2.31 -15.65
CA ILE A 27 18.70 3.74 -15.93
C ILE A 27 20.10 4.34 -15.87
N ASP A 28 20.38 5.25 -16.79
CA ASP A 28 21.73 5.83 -16.97
C ASP A 28 22.17 6.64 -15.75
N GLN A 29 21.23 7.33 -15.11
CA GLN A 29 21.46 8.12 -13.91
C GLN A 29 20.25 8.04 -12.97
N PRO A 30 20.45 8.11 -11.64
CA PRO A 30 19.36 8.22 -10.69
C PRO A 30 18.48 9.44 -10.98
N LYS A 31 17.16 9.29 -10.86
CA LYS A 31 16.19 10.37 -11.11
C LYS A 31 15.28 10.57 -9.92
N LEU A 32 15.17 11.81 -9.47
CA LEU A 32 14.16 12.21 -8.50
C LEU A 32 12.76 11.98 -9.07
N HIS A 33 11.86 11.45 -8.25
CA HIS A 33 10.47 11.22 -8.58
C HIS A 33 9.59 11.76 -7.46
N ARG A 34 8.51 12.42 -7.82
CA ARG A 34 7.53 12.93 -6.87
C ARG A 34 6.29 12.05 -6.88
N ILE A 35 5.87 11.65 -5.70
CA ILE A 35 4.63 10.94 -5.43
C ILE A 35 3.69 11.96 -4.80
N LEU A 36 2.50 12.15 -5.38
CA LEU A 36 1.52 13.11 -4.87
C LEU A 36 0.72 12.50 -3.71
N PRO A 37 0.23 13.32 -2.76
CA PRO A 37 -0.72 12.88 -1.75
C PRO A 37 -1.99 12.29 -2.37
N ASP A 38 -2.34 11.08 -1.95
CA ASP A 38 -3.56 10.36 -2.37
C ASP A 38 -4.44 9.96 -1.17
N GLY A 39 -4.07 10.37 0.05
CA GLY A 39 -4.76 10.02 1.29
C GLY A 39 -4.67 8.55 1.67
N CYS A 40 -3.87 7.76 0.96
CA CYS A 40 -3.72 6.33 1.19
C CYS A 40 -2.55 6.03 2.12
N THR A 41 -2.49 4.78 2.57
CA THR A 41 -1.38 4.23 3.36
C THR A 41 -0.87 3.01 2.63
N ASP A 42 0.45 2.84 2.55
CA ASP A 42 1.07 1.74 1.83
C ASP A 42 1.92 0.90 2.78
N ILE A 43 1.83 -0.43 2.68
CA ILE A 43 2.91 -1.31 3.14
C ILE A 43 3.79 -1.61 1.94
N ILE A 44 5.06 -1.22 2.00
CA ILE A 44 6.04 -1.35 0.93
C ILE A 44 7.10 -2.37 1.32
N PHE A 45 7.37 -3.31 0.41
CA PHE A 45 8.48 -4.26 0.47
C PHE A 45 9.51 -3.89 -0.58
N ASN A 46 10.72 -3.56 -0.15
CA ASN A 46 11.83 -3.35 -1.08
C ASN A 46 12.57 -4.68 -1.32
N ARG A 47 12.43 -5.23 -2.51
CA ARG A 47 13.05 -6.49 -2.94
C ARG A 47 14.27 -6.28 -3.84
N GLY A 48 14.69 -5.03 -4.01
CA GLY A 48 15.85 -4.66 -4.81
C GLY A 48 16.75 -3.69 -4.04
N ASN A 49 17.51 -2.89 -4.78
CA ASN A 49 18.46 -1.96 -4.18
C ASN A 49 17.78 -0.94 -3.24
N THR A 50 18.52 -0.49 -2.22
CA THR A 50 18.09 0.56 -1.30
C THR A 50 17.57 1.80 -2.04
N ILE A 51 16.40 2.30 -1.63
CA ILE A 51 15.74 3.47 -2.22
C ILE A 51 15.81 4.63 -1.23
N TYR A 52 16.39 5.75 -1.65
CA TYR A 52 16.49 6.95 -0.82
C TYR A 52 15.26 7.84 -1.00
N ARG A 53 14.74 8.37 0.12
CA ARG A 53 13.66 9.35 0.18
C ARG A 53 14.18 10.64 0.79
N PRO A 54 14.69 11.59 -0.03
CA PRO A 54 15.44 12.75 0.46
C PRO A 54 14.62 13.70 1.34
N ASP A 55 13.34 13.87 1.00
CA ASP A 55 12.35 14.67 1.73
C ASP A 55 12.13 14.18 3.16
N GLN A 56 12.03 12.87 3.35
CA GLN A 56 11.83 12.24 4.66
C GLN A 56 13.14 11.90 5.37
N ARG A 57 14.29 12.06 4.69
CA ARG A 57 15.63 11.66 5.16
C ARG A 57 15.69 10.20 5.61
N ILE A 58 14.90 9.34 4.96
CA ILE A 58 14.91 7.89 5.20
C ILE A 58 15.41 7.14 3.95
N ALA A 59 15.77 5.89 4.16
CA ALA A 59 16.03 4.94 3.09
C ALA A 59 15.18 3.69 3.30
N LEU A 60 14.54 3.22 2.23
CA LEU A 60 13.92 1.91 2.19
C LEU A 60 15.02 0.90 1.88
N LEU A 61 15.54 0.24 2.91
CA LEU A 61 16.66 -0.69 2.79
C LEU A 61 16.27 -1.93 1.95
N SER A 62 17.26 -2.52 1.28
CA SER A 62 17.07 -3.77 0.54
C SER A 62 16.58 -4.88 1.47
N GLU A 63 15.59 -5.64 0.99
CA GLU A 63 14.94 -6.76 1.69
C GLU A 63 14.16 -6.42 2.97
N GLU A 64 13.93 -5.14 3.21
CA GLU A 64 13.14 -4.63 4.33
C GLU A 64 11.75 -4.16 3.89
N SER A 65 10.84 -4.05 4.86
CA SER A 65 9.50 -3.53 4.64
C SER A 65 9.16 -2.35 5.55
N TYR A 66 8.29 -1.49 5.04
CA TYR A 66 7.96 -0.21 5.65
C TYR A 66 6.46 0.06 5.55
N LEU A 67 5.91 0.63 6.60
CA LEU A 67 4.60 1.27 6.60
C LEU A 67 4.80 2.73 6.24
N ILE A 68 4.24 3.16 5.12
CA ILE A 68 4.23 4.54 4.67
C ILE A 68 2.84 5.10 4.94
N GLY A 69 2.74 6.02 5.89
CA GLY A 69 1.48 6.67 6.22
C GLY A 69 1.00 7.63 5.13
N THR A 70 -0.11 8.29 5.41
CA THR A 70 -0.66 9.34 4.56
C THR A 70 0.33 10.49 4.38
N MET A 71 0.15 11.28 3.33
CA MET A 71 1.04 12.38 2.98
C MET A 71 0.26 13.70 3.00
N THR A 72 0.81 14.75 3.61
CA THR A 72 0.27 16.12 3.54
C THR A 72 0.86 16.93 2.37
N THR A 73 2.04 16.52 1.90
CA THR A 73 2.76 17.08 0.75
C THR A 73 3.33 15.97 -0.14
N PHE A 74 3.80 16.29 -1.34
CA PHE A 74 4.43 15.28 -2.20
C PHE A 74 5.63 14.64 -1.48
N SER A 75 5.86 13.36 -1.77
CA SER A 75 7.08 12.68 -1.34
C SER A 75 8.06 12.49 -2.48
N GLU A 76 9.35 12.62 -2.18
CA GLU A 76 10.43 12.44 -3.13
C GLU A 76 11.10 11.07 -2.97
N THR A 77 11.32 10.38 -4.09
CA THR A 77 12.05 9.11 -4.11
C THR A 77 13.11 9.11 -5.20
N MET A 78 14.29 8.63 -4.86
CA MET A 78 15.40 8.49 -5.79
C MET A 78 15.27 7.17 -6.53
N ARG A 79 14.87 7.23 -7.81
CA ARG A 79 14.81 6.04 -8.66
C ARG A 79 16.21 5.71 -9.15
N SER A 80 16.64 4.46 -8.97
CA SER A 80 17.93 3.94 -9.44
C SER A 80 17.75 2.57 -10.13
N SER A 81 18.78 2.13 -10.85
CA SER A 81 18.81 0.78 -11.44
C SER A 81 18.62 -0.29 -10.35
N GLY A 82 17.93 -1.37 -10.69
CA GLY A 82 17.70 -2.50 -9.78
C GLY A 82 16.70 -2.23 -8.64
N ASN A 83 15.88 -1.17 -8.72
CA ASN A 83 14.75 -1.05 -7.79
C ASN A 83 13.69 -2.10 -8.14
N SER A 84 13.31 -2.91 -7.15
CA SER A 84 12.19 -3.86 -7.22
C SER A 84 11.35 -3.67 -5.99
N VAL A 85 10.13 -3.17 -6.16
CA VAL A 85 9.24 -2.80 -5.06
C VAL A 85 7.91 -3.49 -5.25
N LEU A 86 7.36 -3.99 -4.15
CA LEU A 86 5.96 -4.40 -4.03
C LEU A 86 5.30 -3.49 -3.00
N GLY A 87 4.12 -2.99 -3.29
CA GLY A 87 3.30 -2.30 -2.32
C GLY A 87 1.88 -2.85 -2.22
N ILE A 88 1.30 -2.69 -1.05
CA ILE A 88 -0.11 -2.92 -0.75
C ILE A 88 -0.68 -1.56 -0.37
N ARG A 89 -1.51 -0.98 -1.25
CA ARG A 89 -2.16 0.30 -1.01
C ARG A 89 -3.51 0.09 -0.34
N PHE A 90 -3.64 0.61 0.87
CA PHE A 90 -4.91 0.66 1.59
C PHE A 90 -5.67 1.92 1.20
N LYS A 91 -6.99 1.81 1.08
CA LYS A 91 -7.86 2.98 0.91
C LYS A 91 -7.75 3.91 2.12
N PRO A 92 -8.10 5.19 1.99
CA PRO A 92 -8.03 6.15 3.10
C PRO A 92 -8.69 5.60 4.37
N GLY A 93 -7.92 5.56 5.46
CA GLY A 93 -8.36 5.05 6.77
C GLY A 93 -8.56 3.54 6.88
N ALA A 94 -8.46 2.77 5.79
CA ALA A 94 -8.83 1.35 5.79
C ALA A 94 -7.80 0.41 6.43
N ILE A 95 -6.54 0.84 6.58
CA ILE A 95 -5.51 0.04 7.23
C ILE A 95 -5.85 -0.30 8.69
N THR A 96 -6.62 0.57 9.35
CA THR A 96 -7.08 0.42 10.73
C THR A 96 -7.91 -0.86 10.94
N ALA A 97 -8.63 -1.31 9.90
CA ALA A 97 -9.42 -2.54 9.94
C ALA A 97 -8.57 -3.82 10.07
N PHE A 98 -7.30 -3.78 9.68
CA PHE A 98 -6.40 -4.94 9.72
C PHE A 98 -5.40 -4.90 10.87
N TYR A 99 -5.03 -3.71 11.33
CA TYR A 99 -3.90 -3.53 12.24
C TYR A 99 -4.24 -2.80 13.54
N HIS A 100 -5.49 -2.31 13.71
CA HIS A 100 -5.92 -1.54 14.88
C HIS A 100 -4.98 -0.37 15.24
N LEU A 101 -4.40 0.23 14.20
CA LEU A 101 -3.52 1.40 14.31
C LEU A 101 -4.34 2.68 14.16
N ASP A 102 -3.92 3.76 14.82
CA ASP A 102 -4.36 5.10 14.44
C ASP A 102 -3.53 5.54 13.23
N ALA A 103 -4.16 5.61 12.07
CA ALA A 103 -3.47 5.98 10.83
C ALA A 103 -2.87 7.40 10.89
N SER A 104 -3.40 8.28 11.75
CA SER A 104 -2.91 9.65 11.89
C SER A 104 -1.51 9.72 12.51
N GLU A 105 -1.14 8.76 13.35
CA GLU A 105 0.19 8.66 13.98
C GLU A 105 1.33 8.47 12.96
N PHE A 106 0.99 8.00 11.75
CA PHE A 106 1.95 7.71 10.69
C PHE A 106 1.96 8.77 9.58
N THR A 107 1.15 9.83 9.69
CA THR A 107 1.09 10.91 8.70
C THR A 107 2.48 11.51 8.47
N ASP A 108 2.89 11.62 7.21
CA ASP A 108 4.20 12.06 6.74
C ASP A 108 5.40 11.19 7.19
N LEU A 109 5.14 9.99 7.74
CA LEU A 109 6.16 9.06 8.20
C LEU A 109 6.26 7.81 7.33
N GLY A 110 7.50 7.31 7.22
CA GLY A 110 7.80 5.95 6.80
C GLY A 110 8.48 5.22 7.94
N VAL A 111 7.84 4.19 8.50
CA VAL A 111 8.37 3.43 9.64
C VAL A 111 8.65 1.99 9.23
N PRO A 112 9.69 1.33 9.79
CA PRO A 112 9.91 -0.10 9.56
C PRO A 112 8.67 -0.92 9.94
N TYR A 113 8.27 -1.82 9.06
CA TYR A 113 7.12 -2.69 9.26
C TYR A 113 7.59 -4.15 9.29
N LYS A 114 7.48 -4.80 10.44
CA LYS A 114 8.00 -6.15 10.67
C LYS A 114 6.88 -7.16 10.84
N ASP A 115 6.43 -7.73 9.72
CA ASP A 115 5.56 -8.92 9.70
C ASP A 115 6.30 -10.05 9.00
N LYS A 116 6.82 -10.98 9.79
CA LYS A 116 7.58 -12.12 9.29
C LYS A 116 6.73 -13.03 8.40
N PHE A 117 5.46 -13.24 8.73
CA PHE A 117 4.60 -14.14 7.95
C PHE A 117 4.30 -13.53 6.58
N LEU A 118 3.91 -12.25 6.55
CA LEU A 118 3.64 -11.55 5.30
C LEU A 118 4.89 -11.44 4.43
N ARG A 119 6.05 -11.17 5.05
CA ARG A 119 7.35 -11.19 4.37
C ARG A 119 7.60 -12.56 3.75
N ASP A 120 7.60 -13.62 4.53
CA ASP A 120 7.89 -14.97 4.04
C ASP A 120 6.94 -15.35 2.90
N LEU A 121 5.64 -15.04 3.03
CA LEU A 121 4.63 -15.22 1.98
C LEU A 121 5.01 -14.49 0.68
N ILE A 122 5.40 -13.22 0.75
CA ILE A 122 5.75 -12.41 -0.43
C ILE A 122 6.99 -12.96 -1.14
N TYR A 123 8.01 -13.39 -0.39
CA TYR A 123 9.26 -13.88 -0.97
C TYR A 123 9.18 -15.31 -1.48
N SER A 124 8.24 -16.13 -0.99
CA SER A 124 8.01 -17.49 -1.49
C SER A 124 6.88 -17.59 -2.53
N SER A 125 6.15 -16.50 -2.78
CA SER A 125 4.93 -16.53 -3.59
C SER A 125 5.21 -16.79 -5.07
N THR A 126 4.44 -17.72 -5.67
CA THR A 126 4.37 -17.93 -7.12
C THR A 126 3.14 -17.24 -7.74
N ASN A 127 2.13 -16.89 -6.93
CA ASN A 127 0.95 -16.14 -7.34
C ASN A 127 0.61 -15.07 -6.28
N LEU A 128 1.37 -13.97 -6.35
CA LEU A 128 1.38 -12.92 -5.35
C LEU A 128 -0.01 -12.32 -5.08
N ARG A 129 -0.80 -12.10 -6.12
CA ARG A 129 -2.15 -11.57 -5.97
C ARG A 129 -3.03 -12.50 -5.16
N ASN A 130 -3.00 -13.80 -5.45
CA ASN A 130 -3.83 -14.77 -4.74
C ASN A 130 -3.36 -14.96 -3.30
N ASP A 131 -2.05 -15.03 -3.07
CA ASP A 131 -1.51 -15.22 -1.73
C ASP A 131 -1.79 -14.01 -0.82
N LEU A 132 -1.64 -12.79 -1.35
CA LEU A 132 -2.04 -11.56 -0.63
C LEU A 132 -3.55 -11.52 -0.37
N ASN A 133 -4.37 -11.91 -1.34
CA ASN A 133 -5.81 -12.02 -1.12
C ASN A 133 -6.14 -12.99 0.02
N PHE A 134 -5.56 -14.19 0.03
CA PHE A 134 -5.78 -15.14 1.11
C PHE A 134 -5.31 -14.61 2.47
N TYR A 135 -4.15 -13.96 2.52
CA TYR A 135 -3.64 -13.34 3.73
C TYR A 135 -4.62 -12.30 4.29
N PHE A 136 -5.04 -11.33 3.47
CA PHE A 136 -5.91 -10.25 3.92
C PHE A 136 -7.34 -10.69 4.18
N LEU A 137 -7.89 -11.64 3.41
CA LEU A 137 -9.22 -12.21 3.68
C LEU A 137 -9.27 -12.90 5.04
N LYS A 138 -8.22 -13.64 5.42
CA LYS A 138 -8.13 -14.26 6.75
C LYS A 138 -7.98 -13.24 7.88
N LYS A 139 -7.45 -12.05 7.56
CA LYS A 139 -7.21 -10.96 8.51
C LYS A 139 -8.40 -10.01 8.63
N LEU A 140 -9.38 -10.10 7.73
CA LEU A 140 -10.59 -9.30 7.84
C LEU A 140 -11.29 -9.62 9.17
N PRO A 141 -11.68 -8.59 9.93
CA PRO A 141 -12.45 -8.80 11.15
C PRO A 141 -13.79 -9.46 10.79
N SER A 142 -14.26 -10.35 11.67
CA SER A 142 -15.51 -11.11 11.48
C SER A 142 -16.76 -10.20 11.39
N GLN A 143 -16.62 -8.92 11.75
CA GLN A 143 -17.60 -7.86 11.53
C GLN A 143 -16.88 -6.58 11.07
N PRO A 144 -17.43 -5.82 10.10
CA PRO A 144 -16.83 -4.57 9.67
C PRO A 144 -16.78 -3.59 10.84
N THR A 145 -15.59 -3.10 11.16
CA THR A 145 -15.40 -2.04 12.15
C THR A 145 -16.16 -0.78 11.70
N THR A 146 -16.81 -0.15 12.66
CA THR A 146 -18.00 0.72 12.52
C THR A 146 -17.87 1.94 11.60
N VAL A 147 -16.66 2.29 11.14
CA VAL A 147 -16.45 3.43 10.23
C VAL A 147 -16.49 3.00 8.75
N ALA A 148 -15.92 1.84 8.42
CA ALA A 148 -15.96 1.32 7.04
C ALA A 148 -17.39 0.90 6.65
N ALA A 149 -18.17 0.38 7.61
CA ALA A 149 -19.58 0.07 7.41
C ALA A 149 -20.40 1.32 7.05
N VAL A 150 -20.18 2.44 7.77
CA VAL A 150 -20.90 3.70 7.54
C VAL A 150 -20.56 4.29 6.17
N LEU A 151 -19.29 4.30 5.77
CA LEU A 151 -18.91 4.80 4.44
C LEU A 151 -19.42 3.92 3.30
N VAL A 152 -19.45 2.59 3.49
CA VAL A 152 -20.02 1.66 2.49
C VAL A 152 -21.53 1.84 2.36
N ASP A 153 -22.24 2.04 3.46
CA ASP A 153 -23.68 2.30 3.46
C ASP A 153 -24.02 3.67 2.84
N GLU A 154 -23.20 4.70 3.09
CA GLU A 154 -23.38 6.02 2.49
C GLU A 154 -23.12 6.02 0.98
N VAL A 155 -22.05 5.34 0.54
CA VAL A 155 -21.76 5.17 -0.91
C VAL A 155 -22.82 4.31 -1.60
N ARG A 156 -23.34 3.26 -0.95
CA ARG A 156 -24.47 2.47 -1.47
C ARG A 156 -25.75 3.30 -1.57
N SER A 157 -26.04 4.11 -0.57
CA SER A 157 -27.20 5.01 -0.55
C SER A 157 -27.11 6.07 -1.66
N LEU A 158 -25.93 6.63 -1.90
CA LEU A 158 -25.68 7.59 -2.98
C LEU A 158 -25.80 6.95 -4.37
N ASN A 159 -25.40 5.68 -4.53
CA ASN A 159 -25.54 4.97 -5.81
C ASN A 159 -26.98 4.51 -6.08
N LEU A 160 -27.75 4.19 -5.04
CA LEU A 160 -29.19 3.92 -5.17
C LEU A 160 -29.95 5.17 -5.61
N LEU A 161 -29.62 6.35 -5.06
CA LEU A 161 -30.22 7.63 -5.48
C LEU A 161 -29.91 8.00 -6.93
N LYS A 162 -28.71 7.65 -7.44
CA LYS A 162 -28.33 7.89 -8.84
C LYS A 162 -29.03 6.97 -9.84
N ASN A 163 -29.54 5.82 -9.41
CA ASN A 163 -30.29 4.88 -10.26
C ASN A 163 -31.81 5.11 -10.21
N MET A 164 -32.26 6.13 -9.48
CA MET A 164 -33.67 6.54 -9.37
C MET A 164 -33.98 7.85 -10.13
N LEU A 165 -33.01 8.39 -10.89
CA LEU A 165 -33.14 9.52 -11.80
C LEU A 165 -32.84 9.05 -13.24
#